data_AF-A0A946NAT2-F1
#
_entry.id   AF-A0A946NAT2-F1
#
_cell.length_a   1.000
_cell.length_b   1.000
_cell.length_c   1.000
_cell.angle_alpha   90.00
_cell.angle_beta   90.00
_cell.angle_gamma   90.00
#
_symmetry.space_group_name_H-M   'P 1'
#
loop_
_entity.id
_entity.type
_entity.pdbx_description
1 polymer ?
#
loop_
_entity_poly.entity_id
_entity_poly.type
_entity_poly.pdbx_seq_one_letter_code
_entity_poly.pdbx_strand_id
1 'polypeptide(L)' 'MTDFNSFRNAVLEDDDLQEAVVSIINTATANGSGMGDGIATLAKTHGFTITSDEVYAHQDFLGQDGDLT' A
#
# COMPACT_ATOMS: atom_id res chain seq x y z
N MET A 1 8.80 -2.86 -15.42
CA MET A 1 7.92 -2.74 -14.24
C MET A 1 8.72 -2.05 -13.15
N THR A 2 8.14 -1.07 -12.44
CA THR A 2 8.70 -0.54 -11.20
C THR A 2 8.34 -1.47 -10.04
N ASP A 3 9.11 -1.46 -8.95
CA ASP A 3 8.80 -2.25 -7.75
C ASP A 3 7.41 -1.91 -7.21
N PHE A 4 6.99 -0.65 -7.31
CA PHE A 4 5.63 -0.23 -6.98
C PHE A 4 4.56 -0.94 -7.82
N ASN A 5 4.73 -1.02 -9.13
CA ASN A 5 3.76 -1.72 -9.99
C ASN A 5 3.73 -3.23 -9.71
N SER A 6 4.88 -3.83 -9.40
CA SER A 6 4.94 -5.24 -9.00
C SER A 6 4.24 -5.48 -7.67
N PHE A 7 4.46 -4.60 -6.68
CA PHE A 7 3.77 -4.62 -5.39
C PHE A 7 2.26 -4.44 -5.57
N ARG A 8 1.84 -3.44 -6.36
CA ARG A 8 0.44 -3.20 -6.71
C ARG A 8 -0.24 -4.46 -7.23
N ASN A 9 0.39 -5.12 -8.19
CA ASN A 9 -0.16 -6.35 -8.76
C ASN A 9 -0.23 -7.46 -7.71
N ALA A 10 0.80 -7.63 -6.89
CA ALA A 10 0.77 -8.61 -5.81
C ALA A 10 -0.38 -8.35 -4.82
N VAL A 11 -0.63 -7.09 -4.46
CA VAL A 11 -1.74 -6.70 -3.57
C VAL A 11 -3.11 -6.97 -4.21
N LEU A 12 -3.24 -6.86 -5.53
CA LEU A 12 -4.47 -7.18 -6.25
C LEU A 12 -4.67 -8.69 -6.47
N GLU A 13 -3.60 -9.47 -6.45
CA GLU A 13 -3.61 -10.93 -6.64
C GLU A 13 -3.65 -11.72 -5.33
N ASP A 14 -3.35 -11.08 -4.19
CA ASP A 14 -3.23 -11.70 -2.86
C ASP A 14 -4.16 -11.01 -1.85
N ASP A 15 -5.20 -11.74 -1.43
CA ASP A 15 -6.21 -11.25 -0.47
C ASP A 15 -5.62 -10.94 0.92
N ASP A 16 -4.63 -11.71 1.38
CA ASP A 16 -3.99 -11.47 2.69
C ASP A 16 -3.17 -10.17 2.64
N LEU A 17 -2.49 -9.94 1.51
CA LEU A 17 -1.74 -8.72 1.28
C LEU A 17 -2.66 -7.51 1.10
N GLN A 18 -3.79 -7.70 0.43
CA GLN A 18 -4.85 -6.71 0.30
C GLN A 18 -5.39 -6.29 1.66
N GLU A 19 -5.74 -7.25 2.53
CA GLU A 19 -6.23 -6.97 3.87
C GLU A 19 -5.19 -6.20 4.70
N ALA A 20 -3.91 -6.56 4.59
CA ALA A 20 -2.84 -5.86 5.28
C ALA A 20 -2.70 -4.40 4.82
N VAL A 21 -2.77 -4.14 3.50
CA VAL A 21 -2.75 -2.78 2.94
C VAL A 21 -3.96 -1.98 3.45
N VAL A 22 -5.16 -2.54 3.36
CA VAL A 22 -6.39 -1.89 3.82
C VAL A 22 -6.35 -1.57 5.31
N SER A 23 -5.83 -2.47 6.14
CA SER A 23 -5.63 -2.26 7.58
C SER A 23 -4.68 -1.09 7.88
N ILE A 24 -3.59 -0.98 7.11
CA ILE A 24 -2.65 0.14 7.22
C ILE A 24 -3.32 1.46 6.83
N ILE A 25 -4.09 1.48 5.74
CA ILE A 25 -4.84 2.68 5.30
C ILE A 25 -5.84 3.11 6.37
N ASN A 26 -6.64 2.18 6.89
CA ASN A 26 -7.63 2.47 7.92
C ASN A 26 -6.97 3.04 9.19
N THR A 27 -5.86 2.43 9.61
CA THR A 27 -5.09 2.90 10.76
C THR A 27 -4.48 4.28 10.50
N ALA A 28 -3.91 4.51 9.32
CA ALA A 28 -3.34 5.80 8.97
C ALA A 28 -4.39 6.89 8.80
N THR A 29 -5.58 6.56 8.31
CA THR A 29 -6.73 7.47 8.20
C THR A 29 -7.21 7.87 9.60
N ALA A 30 -7.33 6.90 10.52
CA ALA A 30 -7.69 7.18 11.91
C ALA A 30 -6.64 8.04 12.64
N ASN A 31 -5.35 7.82 12.35
CA ASN A 31 -4.24 8.55 12.97
C ASN A 31 -3.85 9.84 12.24
N GLY A 32 -4.39 10.08 11.04
CA GLY A 32 -4.03 11.19 10.14
C GLY A 32 -2.60 11.14 9.58
N SER A 33 -1.87 10.04 9.76
CA SER A 33 -0.47 9.89 9.32
C SER A 33 -0.02 8.42 9.31
N GLY A 34 1.10 8.14 8.62
CA GLY A 34 1.74 6.81 8.65
C GLY A 34 1.37 5.85 7.51
N MET A 35 0.56 6.30 6.54
CA MET A 35 0.15 5.48 5.39
C MET A 35 1.36 5.10 4.52
N GLY A 36 2.12 6.10 4.07
CA GLY A 36 3.28 5.88 3.21
C GLY A 36 4.32 4.95 3.85
N ASP A 37 4.67 5.19 5.12
CA ASP A 37 5.65 4.39 5.84
C ASP A 37 5.15 2.97 6.13
N GLY A 38 3.87 2.82 6.47
CA GLY A 38 3.25 1.51 6.70
C GLY A 38 3.28 0.64 5.44
N ILE A 39 2.82 1.19 4.31
CA ILE A 39 2.79 0.46 3.04
C ILE A 39 4.21 0.18 2.52
N ALA A 40 5.14 1.14 2.64
CA ALA A 40 6.54 0.91 2.27
C ALA A 40 7.21 -0.19 3.11
N THR A 41 6.88 -0.27 4.40
CA THR A 41 7.37 -1.34 5.28
C THR A 41 6.77 -2.70 4.93
N LEU A 42 5.47 -2.74 4.64
CA LEU A 42 4.78 -3.95 4.19
C LEU A 42 5.42 -4.46 2.89
N ALA A 43 5.52 -3.60 1.87
CA ALA A 43 6.15 -3.92 0.60
C ALA A 43 7.57 -4.48 0.75
N LYS A 44 8.40 -3.87 1.61
CA LYS A 44 9.75 -4.37 1.93
C LYS A 44 9.76 -5.77 2.53
N THR A 45 8.79 -6.07 3.38
CA THR A 45 8.63 -7.42 3.96
C THR A 45 8.31 -8.46 2.89
N HIS A 46 7.64 -8.04 1.82
CA HIS A 46 7.32 -8.88 0.66
C HIS A 46 8.37 -8.83 -0.47
N GLY A 47 9.53 -8.19 -0.23
CA GLY A 47 10.65 -8.14 -1.16
C GLY A 47 10.59 -7.02 -2.20
N PHE A 48 9.65 -6.08 -2.06
CA PHE A 48 9.53 -4.90 -2.92
C PHE A 48 10.23 -3.69 -2.30
N THR A 49 10.99 -2.94 -3.10
CA THR A 49 11.64 -1.71 -2.61
C THR A 49 10.84 -0.50 -3.08
N ILE A 50 9.86 -0.09 -2.27
CA ILE A 50 9.10 1.14 -2.51
C ILE A 50 9.34 2.15 -1.37
N THR A 51 9.17 3.42 -1.69
CA THR A 51 9.29 4.53 -0.73
C THR A 51 7.93 5.09 -0.32
N SER A 52 7.87 5.75 0.83
CA SER A 52 6.69 6.47 1.30
C SER A 52 6.22 7.51 0.28
N ASP A 53 7.17 8.18 -0.38
CA ASP A 53 6.90 9.16 -1.43
C ASP A 53 6.24 8.52 -2.65
N GLU A 54 6.70 7.35 -3.09
CA GLU A 54 6.05 6.60 -4.17
C GLU A 54 4.62 6.18 -3.81
N VAL A 55 4.39 5.77 -2.55
CA VAL A 55 3.04 5.44 -2.07
C VAL A 55 2.12 6.67 -2.12
N TYR A 56 2.58 7.84 -1.68
CA TYR A 56 1.78 9.07 -1.76
C TYR A 56 1.61 9.58 -3.19
N ALA A 57 2.62 9.42 -4.05
CA ALA A 57 2.56 9.77 -5.47
C ALA A 57 1.60 8.85 -6.25
N HIS A 58 1.38 7.63 -5.76
CA HIS A 58 0.49 6.64 -6.36
C HIS A 58 -0.68 6.25 -5.44
N GLN A 59 -1.12 7.18 -4.59
CA GLN A 59 -2.24 6.97 -3.67
C GLN A 59 -3.56 6.65 -4.41
N ASP A 60 -3.64 6.97 -5.71
CA ASP A 60 -4.77 6.60 -6.58
C ASP A 60 -5.06 5.09 -6.57
N PHE A 61 -4.05 4.25 -6.30
CA PHE A 61 -4.19 2.81 -6.15
C PHE A 61 -5.06 2.39 -4.94
N LEU A 62 -5.10 3.23 -3.90
CA LEU A 62 -5.76 2.91 -2.63
C LEU A 62 -7.29 3.02 -2.70
N GLY A 63 -7.80 3.44 -3.87
CA GLY A 63 -9.19 3.77 -4.16
C GLY A 63 -9.87 4.59 -3.08
N GLN A 64 -11.20 4.67 -3.13
CA GLN A 64 -11.98 5.38 -2.11
C GLN A 64 -12.54 4.36 -1.12
N ASP A 65 -12.57 4.73 0.15
CA ASP A 65 -13.15 3.94 1.24
C ASP A 65 -12.51 2.56 1.51
N GLY A 66 -11.25 2.37 1.10
CA GLY A 66 -10.49 1.14 1.34
C GLY A 66 -10.69 0.03 0.30
N ASP A 67 -11.26 0.37 -0.86
CA ASP A 67 -11.30 -0.50 -2.04
C ASP A 67 -10.10 -0.21 -2.94
N LEU A 68 -9.28 -1.20 -3.29
CA LEU A 68 -8.06 -1.00 -4.09
C LEU A 68 -8.37 -1.05 -5.59
N THR A 69 -7.86 -0.10 -6.39
CA THR A 69 -8.18 0.02 -7.84
C THR A 69 -6.97 0.10 -8.76
#